data_AF-A0A2A5KY55-F1
#
_entry.id   AF-A0A2A5KY55-F1
#
_cell.length_a   1.000
_cell.length_b   1.000
_cell.length_c   1.000
_cell.angle_alpha   90.00
_cell.angle_beta   90.00
_cell.angle_gamma   90.00
#
_symmetry.space_group_name_H-M   'P 1'
#
loop_
_entity.id
_entity.type
_entity.pdbx_description
1 polymer ?
#
loop_
_entity_poly.entity_id
_entity_poly.type
_entity_poly.pdbx_seq_one_letter_code
_entity_poly.pdbx_strand_id
1 'polypeptide(L)'
;MRLKLVTATSLLALCVFTTAEAVEINQDGANTVRDTLTKLLPDDLAKSGFITVNPAGTRYEIIYDLAKLLAKVDPATFTINGLTPFSTFATPLDNGLWNIEGDDSFNVSGHFKDPDQKTTNFTYSIASIVYSGVFDPTISYLRSGTFAVKDVKVASKSETEEVHAAIASMDQKLSSTDSAGGNGRIDFVGSASMSGFVEQVSGLQMPPIEIRAGSINVDAKVNGLPAKQIREMVFFMLDHLDEKELSSEDTDKIKTIAKEAFPLLTLFSETIGVNDLSVTNEMGKGGAKAFNYNLAIEGPSDAMRFGFGMNAQEISLDTPLMPANYATFMPTNFDFQVAVPNLDFASFGNDLMAVDFNDKAPEKTGEEMAKKLFRDGLLKVEFPKISAKSDVYDVDMTGKIEGRVDTEKDYSMEATILARDLDKTIAAVQELAKTDPDLNQVSFGIMMVKGFAKTDPDGRSRWDISVSRDGAVTVNGQMVKGPDAPDQDQGLEPDQEQEQGQDAVPAPPQQP
;
A
#
# COMPACT_ATOMS: atom_id res chain seq x y z
N MET A 1 11.29 13.15 -9.18
CA MET A 1 10.72 12.76 -10.50
C MET A 1 10.27 11.30 -10.58
N ARG A 2 10.76 10.38 -9.73
CA ARG A 2 10.45 8.94 -9.79
C ARG A 2 8.96 8.56 -9.58
N LEU A 3 8.16 9.41 -8.94
CA LEU A 3 6.71 9.21 -8.79
C LEU A 3 5.85 9.81 -9.92
N LYS A 4 6.44 10.60 -10.83
CA LYS A 4 5.67 11.35 -11.86
C LYS A 4 5.50 10.58 -13.18
N LEU A 5 6.25 9.50 -13.39
CA LEU A 5 6.10 8.68 -14.60
C LEU A 5 4.90 7.71 -14.50
N VAL A 6 4.56 7.24 -13.30
CA VAL A 6 3.35 6.42 -13.05
C VAL A 6 2.07 7.24 -13.29
N THR A 7 2.15 8.56 -13.13
CA THR A 7 1.04 9.48 -13.44
C THR A 7 0.72 9.57 -14.94
N ALA A 8 1.68 9.25 -15.82
CA ALA A 8 1.44 9.26 -17.27
C ALA A 8 0.58 8.07 -17.72
N THR A 9 0.60 6.95 -17.00
CA THR A 9 -0.31 5.82 -17.23
C THR A 9 -1.71 6.09 -16.67
N SER A 10 -1.84 7.00 -15.71
CA SER A 10 -3.13 7.44 -15.16
C SER A 10 -3.91 8.39 -16.08
N LEU A 11 -3.30 8.94 -17.14
CA LEU A 11 -3.99 9.85 -18.06
C LEU A 11 -5.11 9.17 -18.87
N LEU A 12 -5.12 7.85 -18.98
CA LEU A 12 -6.20 7.10 -19.63
C LEU A 12 -7.46 6.93 -18.74
N ALA A 13 -7.42 7.37 -17.47
CA ALA A 13 -8.52 7.16 -16.51
C ALA A 13 -9.42 8.40 -16.23
N LEU A 14 -9.23 9.53 -16.92
CA LEU A 14 -10.05 10.74 -16.74
C LEU A 14 -10.79 11.13 -18.02
N CYS A 15 -11.45 10.19 -18.68
CA CYS A 15 -12.51 10.57 -19.61
C CYS A 15 -13.78 10.87 -18.80
N VAL A 16 -13.91 12.10 -18.31
CA VAL A 16 -15.17 12.59 -17.76
C VAL A 16 -16.12 12.83 -18.93
N PHE A 17 -16.76 11.80 -19.46
CA PHE A 17 -17.92 12.02 -20.32
C PHE A 17 -19.10 12.37 -19.41
N THR A 18 -19.59 13.60 -19.50
CA THR A 18 -20.92 13.95 -19.00
C THR A 18 -21.98 13.33 -19.90
N THR A 19 -23.14 12.99 -19.34
CA THR A 19 -24.29 12.37 -20.00
C THR A 19 -24.56 12.97 -21.37
N ALA A 20 -24.13 12.26 -22.41
CA ALA A 20 -24.45 12.56 -23.78
C ALA A 20 -25.46 11.49 -24.20
N GLU A 21 -26.74 11.75 -23.93
CA GLU A 21 -27.83 10.93 -24.47
C GLU A 21 -27.73 10.93 -26.00
N ALA A 22 -27.84 9.72 -26.59
CA ALA A 22 -28.02 9.43 -28.01
C ALA A 22 -27.51 10.53 -28.96
N VAL A 23 -26.21 10.83 -28.89
CA VAL A 23 -25.63 11.83 -29.77
C VAL A 23 -25.65 11.26 -31.18
N GLU A 24 -26.37 11.92 -32.09
CA GLU A 24 -26.32 11.56 -33.50
C GLU A 24 -24.88 11.61 -34.00
N ILE A 25 -24.42 10.56 -34.68
CA ILE A 25 -23.07 10.48 -35.24
C ILE A 25 -22.93 11.47 -36.41
N ASN A 26 -22.63 12.71 -36.06
CA ASN A 26 -22.47 13.84 -36.96
C ASN A 26 -21.51 14.87 -36.33
N GLN A 27 -21.24 15.96 -37.05
CA GLN A 27 -20.27 16.96 -36.60
C GLN A 27 -20.70 17.71 -35.32
N ASP A 28 -21.99 17.95 -35.14
CA ASP A 28 -22.52 18.62 -33.94
C ASP A 28 -22.36 17.73 -32.71
N GLY A 29 -22.56 16.42 -32.89
CA GLY A 29 -22.29 15.43 -31.88
C GLY A 29 -20.81 15.32 -31.51
N ALA A 30 -19.93 15.33 -32.51
CA ALA A 30 -18.49 15.35 -32.30
C ALA A 30 -18.04 16.61 -31.53
N ASN A 31 -18.60 17.78 -31.87
CA ASN A 31 -18.35 19.03 -31.12
C ASN A 31 -18.82 18.91 -29.67
N THR A 32 -19.99 18.32 -29.43
CA THR A 32 -20.51 18.09 -28.07
C THR A 32 -19.56 17.22 -27.25
N VAL A 33 -19.12 16.09 -27.81
CA VAL A 33 -18.16 15.18 -27.14
C VAL A 33 -16.85 15.90 -26.85
N ARG A 34 -16.32 16.67 -27.81
CA ARG A 34 -15.11 17.48 -27.61
C ARG A 34 -15.28 18.48 -26.46
N ASP A 35 -16.39 19.21 -26.46
CA ASP A 35 -16.65 20.27 -25.48
C ASP A 35 -16.79 19.67 -24.07
N THR A 36 -17.40 18.49 -23.95
CA THR A 36 -17.41 17.71 -22.71
C THR A 36 -16.00 17.32 -22.26
N LEU A 37 -15.17 16.75 -23.15
CA LEU A 37 -13.82 16.30 -22.80
C LEU A 37 -12.86 17.46 -22.46
N THR A 38 -13.11 18.65 -23.02
CA THR A 38 -12.26 19.83 -22.81
C THR A 38 -12.73 20.73 -21.68
N LYS A 39 -13.92 20.49 -21.11
CA LYS A 39 -14.55 21.34 -20.08
C LYS A 39 -13.68 21.60 -18.86
N LEU A 40 -12.85 20.63 -18.46
CA LEU A 40 -12.00 20.72 -17.26
C LEU A 40 -10.56 21.10 -17.57
N LEU A 41 -10.23 21.32 -18.85
CA LEU A 41 -8.87 21.71 -19.24
C LEU A 41 -8.70 23.23 -19.06
N PRO A 42 -7.47 23.69 -18.75
CA PRO A 42 -7.12 25.09 -18.85
C PRO A 42 -7.52 25.66 -20.21
N ASP A 43 -8.02 26.88 -20.19
CA ASP A 43 -8.65 27.55 -21.33
C ASP A 43 -7.76 27.59 -22.58
N ASP A 44 -6.46 27.74 -22.39
CA ASP A 44 -5.44 27.72 -23.43
C ASP A 44 -5.22 26.32 -24.03
N LEU A 45 -5.27 25.28 -23.20
CA LEU A 45 -5.13 23.89 -23.65
C LEU A 45 -6.41 23.40 -24.34
N ALA A 46 -7.58 23.71 -23.79
CA ALA A 46 -8.89 23.41 -24.39
C ALA A 46 -8.99 23.95 -25.83
N LYS A 47 -8.43 25.15 -26.09
CA LYS A 47 -8.45 25.82 -27.40
C LYS A 47 -7.27 25.45 -28.31
N SER A 48 -6.30 24.67 -27.83
CA SER A 48 -5.05 24.37 -28.57
C SER A 48 -5.19 23.32 -29.68
N GLY A 49 -6.34 22.61 -29.73
CA GLY A 49 -6.52 21.42 -30.55
C GLY A 49 -5.89 20.16 -29.94
N PHE A 50 -5.57 20.16 -28.64
CA PHE A 50 -5.08 18.98 -27.91
C PHE A 50 -6.03 17.78 -28.04
N ILE A 51 -7.35 18.02 -27.97
CA ILE A 51 -8.38 17.01 -28.21
C ILE A 51 -9.15 17.42 -29.47
N THR A 52 -9.25 16.51 -30.42
CA THR A 52 -10.15 16.64 -31.56
C THR A 52 -11.08 15.44 -31.62
N VAL A 53 -12.31 15.65 -32.08
CA VAL A 53 -13.31 14.61 -32.20
C VAL A 53 -13.93 14.68 -33.58
N ASN A 54 -13.95 13.55 -34.28
CA ASN A 54 -14.46 13.44 -35.64
C ASN A 54 -15.51 12.32 -35.73
N PRO A 55 -16.59 12.49 -36.51
CA PRO A 55 -17.46 11.38 -36.87
C PRO A 55 -16.71 10.35 -37.73
N ALA A 56 -16.83 9.08 -37.38
CA ALA A 56 -16.15 7.97 -38.05
C ALA A 56 -17.11 6.79 -38.27
N GLY A 57 -17.96 6.88 -39.29
CA GLY A 57 -18.97 5.85 -39.56
C GLY A 57 -20.08 5.88 -38.51
N THR A 58 -20.17 4.84 -37.67
CA THR A 58 -21.18 4.70 -36.60
C THR A 58 -20.66 5.08 -35.20
N ARG A 59 -19.49 5.71 -35.13
CA ARG A 59 -18.79 6.05 -33.89
C ARG A 59 -18.07 7.39 -34.02
N TYR A 60 -17.48 7.89 -32.94
CA TYR A 60 -16.55 9.01 -32.98
C TYR A 60 -15.11 8.52 -32.86
N GLU A 61 -14.21 9.20 -33.54
CA GLU A 61 -12.77 9.12 -33.32
C GLU A 61 -12.34 10.31 -32.47
N ILE A 62 -11.75 10.04 -31.32
CA ILE A 62 -11.19 11.02 -30.39
C ILE A 62 -9.68 10.95 -30.54
N ILE A 63 -9.07 12.05 -31.00
CA ILE A 63 -7.63 12.13 -31.23
C ILE A 63 -7.00 13.04 -30.18
N TYR A 64 -5.97 12.54 -29.51
CA TYR A 64 -5.19 13.27 -28.52
C TYR A 64 -3.81 13.63 -29.09
N ASP A 65 -3.58 14.91 -29.38
CA ASP A 65 -2.29 15.41 -29.85
C ASP A 65 -1.40 15.80 -28.66
N LEU A 66 -0.69 14.81 -28.12
CA LEU A 66 0.16 14.97 -26.93
C LEU A 66 1.27 16.02 -27.10
N ALA A 67 1.67 16.35 -28.33
CA ALA A 67 2.66 17.39 -28.58
C ALA A 67 2.16 18.78 -28.13
N LYS A 68 0.83 19.00 -28.14
CA LYS A 68 0.22 20.26 -27.68
C LYS A 68 0.43 20.53 -26.20
N LEU A 69 0.57 19.48 -25.37
CA LEU A 69 0.88 19.62 -23.94
C LEU A 69 2.26 20.25 -23.70
N LEU A 70 3.15 20.19 -24.69
CA LEU A 70 4.55 20.60 -24.58
C LEU A 70 4.84 21.90 -25.33
N ALA A 71 3.82 22.54 -25.90
CA ALA A 71 3.99 23.74 -26.74
C ALA A 71 4.64 24.93 -25.98
N LYS A 72 4.53 24.96 -24.65
CA LYS A 72 5.10 26.01 -23.78
C LYS A 72 6.41 25.60 -23.10
N VAL A 73 6.87 24.37 -23.32
CA VAL A 73 8.10 23.87 -22.69
C VAL A 73 9.31 24.43 -23.44
N ASP A 74 10.29 24.97 -22.72
CA ASP A 74 11.53 25.47 -23.31
C ASP A 74 12.36 24.32 -23.90
N PRO A 75 12.55 24.27 -25.23
CA PRO A 75 13.34 23.22 -25.89
C PRO A 75 14.79 23.12 -25.38
N ALA A 76 15.34 24.21 -24.83
CA ALA A 76 16.69 24.22 -24.26
C ALA A 76 16.81 23.43 -22.94
N THR A 77 15.67 23.13 -22.30
CA THR A 77 15.58 22.39 -21.03
C THR A 77 14.96 21.01 -21.20
N PHE A 78 14.10 20.83 -22.20
CA PHE A 78 13.42 19.57 -22.46
C PHE A 78 13.06 19.46 -23.94
N THR A 79 13.41 18.34 -24.56
CA THR A 79 12.98 18.00 -25.91
C THR A 79 12.47 16.56 -25.93
N ILE A 80 11.42 16.31 -26.71
CA ILE A 80 10.91 14.98 -27.00
C ILE A 80 10.58 14.89 -28.49
N ASN A 81 10.93 13.76 -29.08
CA ASN A 81 10.73 13.43 -30.49
C ASN A 81 9.92 12.14 -30.59
N GLY A 82 9.22 11.94 -31.70
CA GLY A 82 8.46 10.72 -31.99
C GLY A 82 7.06 10.67 -31.35
N LEU A 83 6.59 11.77 -30.76
CA LEU A 83 5.21 11.86 -30.28
C LEU A 83 4.24 11.79 -31.47
N THR A 84 3.46 10.72 -31.51
CA THR A 84 2.33 10.56 -32.42
C THR A 84 1.02 10.78 -31.65
N PRO A 85 -0.03 11.32 -32.30
CA PRO A 85 -1.34 11.39 -31.68
C PRO A 85 -1.87 9.99 -31.33
N PHE A 86 -2.62 9.91 -30.23
CA PHE A 86 -3.36 8.71 -29.84
C PHE A 86 -4.79 8.79 -30.40
N SER A 87 -5.36 7.65 -30.76
CA SER A 87 -6.74 7.58 -31.25
C SER A 87 -7.59 6.60 -30.43
N THR A 88 -8.72 7.10 -29.91
CA THR A 88 -9.73 6.30 -29.23
C THR A 88 -11.02 6.37 -30.03
N PHE A 89 -11.63 5.22 -30.30
CA PHE A 89 -12.98 5.18 -30.85
C PHE A 89 -14.01 5.08 -29.73
N ALA A 90 -15.05 5.91 -29.80
CA ALA A 90 -16.16 5.94 -28.86
C ALA A 90 -17.49 5.73 -29.60
N THR A 91 -18.22 4.68 -29.26
CA THR A 91 -19.49 4.30 -29.88
C THR A 91 -20.62 4.41 -28.85
N PRO A 92 -21.60 5.31 -29.03
CA PRO A 92 -22.76 5.37 -28.14
C PRO A 92 -23.61 4.10 -28.27
N LEU A 93 -24.21 3.68 -27.16
CA LEU A 93 -25.12 2.54 -27.08
C LEU A 93 -26.53 3.00 -26.73
N ASP A 94 -27.54 2.20 -27.10
CA ASP A 94 -28.96 2.53 -26.90
C ASP A 94 -29.35 2.73 -25.42
N ASN A 95 -28.56 2.19 -24.49
CA ASN A 95 -28.77 2.32 -23.04
C ASN A 95 -28.01 3.50 -22.41
N GLY A 96 -27.43 4.39 -23.21
CA GLY A 96 -26.67 5.56 -22.74
C GLY A 96 -25.22 5.26 -22.32
N LEU A 97 -24.79 4.00 -22.43
CA LEU A 97 -23.39 3.61 -22.26
C LEU A 97 -22.60 3.83 -23.55
N TRP A 98 -21.27 3.72 -23.45
CA TRP A 98 -20.37 3.98 -24.56
C TRP A 98 -19.34 2.86 -24.67
N ASN A 99 -19.24 2.20 -25.82
CA ASN A 99 -18.09 1.36 -26.09
C ASN A 99 -16.89 2.25 -26.41
N ILE A 100 -15.78 2.02 -25.73
CA ILE A 100 -14.49 2.65 -26.02
C ILE A 100 -13.51 1.59 -26.48
N GLU A 101 -12.69 1.90 -27.47
CA GLU A 101 -11.63 1.01 -27.95
C GLU A 101 -10.46 1.81 -28.54
N GLY A 102 -9.26 1.25 -28.47
CA GLY A 102 -8.08 1.82 -29.10
C GLY A 102 -6.98 0.80 -29.28
N ASP A 103 -6.11 1.10 -30.24
CA ASP A 103 -4.93 0.33 -30.59
C ASP A 103 -3.84 1.33 -30.95
N ASP A 104 -3.03 1.65 -29.95
CA ASP A 104 -2.01 2.67 -30.04
C ASP A 104 -0.62 2.06 -29.81
N SER A 105 0.40 2.82 -30.16
CA SER A 105 1.79 2.50 -29.82
C SER A 105 2.51 3.80 -29.47
N PHE A 106 3.65 3.67 -28.82
CA PHE A 106 4.40 4.83 -28.40
C PHE A 106 5.89 4.57 -28.62
N ASN A 107 6.59 5.52 -29.21
CA ASN A 107 8.03 5.40 -29.41
C ASN A 107 8.65 6.79 -29.43
N VAL A 108 9.15 7.19 -28.28
CA VAL A 108 9.70 8.53 -28.10
C VAL A 108 11.14 8.48 -27.64
N SER A 109 11.86 9.54 -27.98
CA SER A 109 13.20 9.80 -27.47
C SER A 109 13.36 11.27 -27.19
N GLY A 110 14.26 11.63 -26.30
CA GLY A 110 14.41 13.01 -25.93
C GLY A 110 15.55 13.24 -24.95
N HIS A 111 15.60 14.46 -24.44
CA HIS A 111 16.49 14.82 -23.36
C HIS A 111 15.84 15.84 -22.45
N PHE A 112 16.30 15.90 -21.22
CA PHE A 112 15.95 16.95 -20.27
C PHE A 112 17.16 17.38 -19.47
N LYS A 113 17.12 18.59 -18.91
CA LYS A 113 18.10 19.10 -17.97
C LYS A 113 17.59 18.99 -16.54
N ASP A 114 18.46 18.53 -15.65
CA ASP A 114 18.19 18.56 -14.22
C ASP A 114 18.42 19.99 -13.64
N PRO A 115 18.12 20.23 -12.35
CA PRO A 115 18.37 21.53 -11.72
C PRO A 115 19.83 22.02 -11.82
N ASP A 116 20.78 21.10 -11.93
CA ASP A 116 22.22 21.36 -12.07
C ASP A 116 22.64 21.57 -13.54
N GLN A 117 21.68 21.70 -14.47
CA GLN A 117 21.86 21.87 -15.91
C GLN A 117 22.51 20.67 -16.63
N LYS A 118 22.58 19.50 -15.99
CA LYS A 118 23.12 18.28 -16.60
C LYS A 118 22.07 17.64 -17.49
N THR A 119 22.51 17.17 -18.64
CA THR A 119 21.62 16.57 -19.64
C THR A 119 21.43 15.07 -19.36
N THR A 120 20.17 14.65 -19.34
CA THR A 120 19.79 13.23 -19.33
C THR A 120 19.05 12.92 -20.62
N ASN A 121 19.56 11.96 -21.39
CA ASN A 121 18.88 11.43 -22.56
C ASN A 121 17.94 10.31 -22.15
N PHE A 122 16.84 10.14 -22.88
CA PHE A 122 15.91 9.04 -22.64
C PHE A 122 15.32 8.48 -23.93
N THR A 123 14.94 7.21 -23.88
CA THR A 123 14.05 6.55 -24.84
C THR A 123 12.94 5.85 -24.08
N TYR A 124 11.73 5.91 -24.60
CA TYR A 124 10.59 5.21 -24.03
C TYR A 124 9.72 4.68 -25.17
N SER A 125 9.49 3.37 -25.18
CA SER A 125 8.68 2.73 -26.21
C SER A 125 7.70 1.73 -25.63
N ILE A 126 6.53 1.66 -26.24
CA ILE A 126 5.52 0.63 -26.06
C ILE A 126 5.12 0.16 -27.45
N ALA A 127 5.33 -1.11 -27.77
CA ALA A 127 5.06 -1.61 -29.12
C ALA A 127 3.56 -1.68 -29.44
N SER A 128 2.73 -1.94 -28.42
CA SER A 128 1.28 -2.04 -28.58
C SER A 128 0.57 -1.76 -27.26
N ILE A 129 -0.50 -0.97 -27.35
CA ILE A 129 -1.46 -0.63 -26.29
C ILE A 129 -2.84 -0.88 -26.88
N VAL A 130 -3.45 -2.01 -26.53
CA VAL A 130 -4.80 -2.37 -26.99
C VAL A 130 -5.74 -2.31 -25.82
N TYR A 131 -6.86 -1.62 -25.97
CA TYR A 131 -7.88 -1.56 -24.95
C TYR A 131 -9.28 -1.55 -25.54
N SER A 132 -10.21 -2.09 -24.77
CA SER A 132 -11.64 -1.99 -25.04
C SER A 132 -12.41 -1.97 -23.74
N GLY A 133 -13.55 -1.28 -23.71
CA GLY A 133 -14.38 -1.22 -22.51
C GLY A 133 -15.75 -0.60 -22.75
N VAL A 134 -16.59 -0.69 -21.73
CA VAL A 134 -17.91 -0.07 -21.69
C VAL A 134 -17.87 1.04 -20.65
N PHE A 135 -17.92 2.28 -21.09
CA PHE A 135 -17.95 3.47 -20.27
C PHE A 135 -19.39 3.86 -19.91
N ASP A 136 -19.59 4.25 -18.65
CA ASP A 136 -20.84 4.74 -18.11
C ASP A 136 -20.71 6.21 -17.65
N PRO A 137 -21.30 7.15 -18.40
CA PRO A 137 -21.32 8.58 -18.05
C PRO A 137 -21.99 8.92 -16.71
N THR A 138 -22.83 8.03 -16.18
CA THR A 138 -23.53 8.29 -14.90
C THR A 138 -22.59 8.15 -13.70
N ILE A 139 -21.58 7.28 -13.80
CA ILE A 139 -20.54 7.07 -12.78
C ILE A 139 -19.17 7.60 -13.20
N SER A 140 -19.06 8.19 -14.39
CA SER A 140 -17.80 8.64 -15.00
C SER A 140 -16.71 7.55 -15.02
N TYR A 141 -17.09 6.29 -15.25
CA TYR A 141 -16.17 5.15 -15.14
C TYR A 141 -16.62 3.94 -15.99
N LEU A 142 -15.78 2.90 -16.06
CA LEU A 142 -16.04 1.70 -16.84
C LEU A 142 -16.89 0.66 -16.11
N ARG A 143 -17.91 0.13 -16.80
CA ARG A 143 -18.66 -1.09 -16.45
C ARG A 143 -17.89 -2.36 -16.77
N SER A 144 -17.05 -2.31 -17.80
CA SER A 144 -16.09 -3.37 -18.10
C SER A 144 -14.92 -2.82 -18.90
N GLY A 145 -13.77 -3.48 -18.81
CA GLY A 145 -12.59 -3.09 -19.57
C GLY A 145 -11.58 -4.21 -19.69
N THR A 146 -10.87 -4.23 -20.81
CA THR A 146 -9.67 -5.03 -21.05
C THR A 146 -8.58 -4.11 -21.56
N PHE A 147 -7.37 -4.29 -21.06
CA PHE A 147 -6.20 -3.49 -21.44
C PHE A 147 -5.02 -4.45 -21.60
N ALA A 148 -4.32 -4.37 -22.72
CA ALA A 148 -3.15 -5.16 -23.01
C ALA A 148 -2.03 -4.27 -23.51
N VAL A 149 -0.85 -4.41 -22.92
CA VAL A 149 0.36 -3.66 -23.26
C VAL A 149 1.47 -4.65 -23.60
N LYS A 150 2.25 -4.39 -24.66
CA LYS A 150 3.35 -5.25 -25.08
C LYS A 150 4.64 -4.47 -25.30
N ASP A 151 5.75 -5.12 -24.94
CA ASP A 151 7.12 -4.67 -25.16
C ASP A 151 7.37 -3.22 -24.71
N VAL A 152 7.15 -2.96 -23.42
CA VAL A 152 7.53 -1.69 -22.80
C VAL A 152 9.04 -1.68 -22.63
N LYS A 153 9.70 -0.61 -23.07
CA LYS A 153 11.12 -0.39 -22.87
C LYS A 153 11.38 1.06 -22.49
N VAL A 154 12.20 1.23 -21.47
CA VAL A 154 12.66 2.52 -20.99
C VAL A 154 14.17 2.47 -20.93
N ALA A 155 14.83 3.49 -21.46
CA ALA A 155 16.24 3.71 -21.19
C ALA A 155 16.47 5.17 -20.87
N SER A 156 17.33 5.46 -19.90
CA SER A 156 17.79 6.80 -19.62
C SER A 156 19.28 6.79 -19.30
N LYS A 157 19.96 7.87 -19.68
CA LYS A 157 21.40 8.03 -19.52
C LYS A 157 21.75 9.47 -19.24
N SER A 158 22.32 9.72 -18.07
CA SER A 158 22.95 10.97 -17.69
C SER A 158 24.48 10.81 -17.69
N GLU A 159 25.20 11.83 -17.24
CA GLU A 159 26.66 11.72 -17.02
C GLU A 159 27.02 10.74 -15.91
N THR A 160 26.11 10.52 -14.94
CA THR A 160 26.42 9.80 -13.70
C THR A 160 25.66 8.49 -13.53
N GLU A 161 24.55 8.31 -14.23
CA GLU A 161 23.61 7.20 -14.05
C GLU A 161 23.07 6.72 -15.41
N GLU A 162 22.85 5.41 -15.52
CA GLU A 162 22.20 4.77 -16.65
C GLU A 162 21.17 3.76 -16.13
N VAL A 163 19.94 3.86 -16.67
CA VAL A 163 18.82 3.01 -16.30
C VAL A 163 18.24 2.36 -17.54
N HIS A 164 18.01 1.06 -17.50
CA HIS A 164 17.26 0.30 -18.50
C HIS A 164 16.13 -0.46 -17.81
N ALA A 165 14.90 -0.32 -18.28
CA ALA A 165 13.78 -1.11 -17.80
C ALA A 165 13.00 -1.71 -18.97
N ALA A 166 12.51 -2.92 -18.79
CA ALA A 166 11.72 -3.63 -19.79
C ALA A 166 10.60 -4.44 -19.15
N ILE A 167 9.48 -4.52 -19.86
CA ILE A 167 8.32 -5.32 -19.49
C ILE A 167 7.81 -5.99 -20.77
N ALA A 168 7.71 -7.32 -20.74
CA ALA A 168 7.33 -8.08 -21.93
C ALA A 168 5.83 -7.90 -22.25
N SER A 169 4.97 -8.05 -21.25
CA SER A 169 3.54 -7.78 -21.40
C SER A 169 2.90 -7.33 -20.09
N MET A 170 1.78 -6.63 -20.23
CA MET A 170 0.79 -6.44 -19.17
C MET A 170 -0.60 -6.71 -19.72
N ASP A 171 -1.45 -7.34 -18.93
CA ASP A 171 -2.85 -7.58 -19.23
C ASP A 171 -3.67 -7.17 -18.00
N GLN A 172 -4.74 -6.40 -18.21
CA GLN A 172 -5.66 -5.98 -17.15
C GLN A 172 -7.10 -6.23 -17.58
N LYS A 173 -7.93 -6.59 -16.60
CA LYS A 173 -9.38 -6.72 -16.75
C LYS A 173 -10.06 -6.00 -15.61
N LEU A 174 -11.16 -5.35 -15.93
CA LEU A 174 -11.99 -4.63 -14.98
C LEU A 174 -13.45 -4.95 -15.26
N SER A 175 -14.24 -5.03 -14.19
CA SER A 175 -15.69 -5.06 -14.24
C SER A 175 -16.27 -4.24 -13.09
N SER A 176 -17.40 -3.60 -13.34
CA SER A 176 -18.16 -2.91 -12.31
C SER A 176 -19.66 -3.07 -12.51
N THR A 177 -20.39 -3.16 -11.39
CA THR A 177 -21.84 -3.39 -11.36
C THR A 177 -22.48 -2.55 -10.28
N ASP A 178 -23.77 -2.24 -10.44
CA ASP A 178 -24.50 -1.57 -9.35
C ASP A 178 -24.51 -2.46 -8.10
N SER A 179 -24.18 -1.86 -6.97
CA SER A 179 -24.16 -2.53 -5.69
C SER A 179 -25.57 -2.74 -5.15
N ALA A 180 -25.78 -3.81 -4.38
CA ALA A 180 -27.06 -4.07 -3.71
C ALA A 180 -27.48 -2.94 -2.75
N GLY A 181 -26.54 -2.12 -2.29
CA GLY A 181 -26.82 -0.96 -1.43
C GLY A 181 -27.54 0.21 -2.13
N GLY A 182 -27.63 0.22 -3.46
CA GLY A 182 -28.29 1.28 -4.22
C GLY A 182 -27.60 2.66 -4.11
N ASN A 183 -28.34 3.73 -4.41
CA ASN A 183 -27.90 5.13 -4.35
C ASN A 183 -26.60 5.48 -5.12
N GLY A 184 -26.37 4.84 -6.28
CA GLY A 184 -25.18 5.09 -7.09
C GLY A 184 -23.89 4.45 -6.55
N ARG A 185 -24.02 3.44 -5.67
CA ARG A 185 -22.90 2.62 -5.21
C ARG A 185 -22.57 1.52 -6.20
N ILE A 186 -21.28 1.25 -6.37
CA ILE A 186 -20.74 0.35 -7.39
C ILE A 186 -19.83 -0.69 -6.74
N ASP A 187 -19.96 -1.93 -7.18
CA ASP A 187 -19.02 -3.01 -6.89
C ASP A 187 -18.01 -3.12 -8.04
N PHE A 188 -16.72 -3.27 -7.72
CA PHE A 188 -15.60 -3.35 -8.64
C PHE A 188 -14.85 -4.66 -8.46
N VAL A 189 -14.46 -5.27 -9.58
CA VAL A 189 -13.51 -6.38 -9.61
C VAL A 189 -12.49 -6.10 -10.71
N GLY A 190 -11.22 -6.11 -10.34
CA GLY A 190 -10.09 -5.92 -11.24
C GLY A 190 -9.07 -7.04 -11.09
N SER A 191 -8.43 -7.39 -12.20
CA SER A 191 -7.25 -8.26 -12.20
C SER A 191 -6.22 -7.69 -13.17
N ALA A 192 -4.95 -7.79 -12.83
CA ALA A 192 -3.83 -7.40 -13.68
C ALA A 192 -2.73 -8.45 -13.60
N SER A 193 -2.05 -8.67 -14.71
CA SER A 193 -0.84 -9.49 -14.78
C SER A 193 0.22 -8.76 -15.58
N MET A 194 1.46 -8.86 -15.15
CA MET A 194 2.64 -8.31 -15.80
C MET A 194 3.67 -9.43 -15.93
N SER A 195 4.39 -9.50 -17.05
CA SER A 195 5.40 -10.53 -17.29
C SER A 195 6.74 -9.94 -17.73
N GLY A 196 7.81 -10.67 -17.39
CA GLY A 196 9.16 -10.36 -17.87
C GLY A 196 9.67 -8.99 -17.44
N PHE A 197 9.40 -8.58 -16.20
CA PHE A 197 9.92 -7.33 -15.66
C PHE A 197 11.44 -7.43 -15.43
N VAL A 198 12.16 -6.42 -15.93
CA VAL A 198 13.59 -6.26 -15.72
C VAL A 198 13.87 -4.77 -15.53
N GLU A 199 14.64 -4.42 -14.51
CA GLU A 199 15.21 -3.09 -14.32
C GLU A 199 16.71 -3.24 -14.03
N GLN A 200 17.52 -2.46 -14.72
CA GLN A 200 18.96 -2.37 -14.55
C GLN A 200 19.33 -0.92 -14.26
N VAL A 201 20.04 -0.69 -13.17
CA VAL A 201 20.52 0.64 -12.77
C VAL A 201 22.02 0.55 -12.58
N SER A 202 22.76 1.52 -13.12
CA SER A 202 24.20 1.63 -12.94
C SER A 202 24.62 3.09 -12.86
N GLY A 203 25.78 3.37 -12.25
CA GLY A 203 26.33 4.71 -12.20
C GLY A 203 27.83 4.73 -11.94
N LEU A 204 28.44 5.92 -12.00
CA LEU A 204 29.90 6.09 -11.86
C LEU A 204 30.46 5.49 -10.56
N GLN A 205 29.69 5.52 -9.48
CA GLN A 205 30.07 5.00 -8.15
C GLN A 205 29.16 3.85 -7.69
N MET A 206 28.21 3.44 -8.55
CA MET A 206 27.24 2.40 -8.25
C MET A 206 27.39 1.29 -9.30
N PRO A 207 27.99 0.15 -8.93
CA PRO A 207 27.99 -1.03 -9.77
C PRO A 207 26.60 -1.39 -10.28
N PRO A 208 26.48 -2.04 -11.45
CA PRO A 208 25.17 -2.43 -11.97
C PRO A 208 24.36 -3.28 -10.98
N ILE A 209 23.13 -2.86 -10.75
CA ILE A 209 22.11 -3.59 -10.00
C ILE A 209 21.01 -3.96 -10.98
N GLU A 210 20.65 -5.24 -11.02
CA GLU A 210 19.55 -5.76 -11.82
C GLU A 210 18.46 -6.32 -10.92
N ILE A 211 17.22 -5.91 -11.16
CA ILE A 211 16.01 -6.43 -10.53
C ILE A 211 15.18 -7.13 -11.60
N ARG A 212 14.73 -8.36 -11.33
CA ARG A 212 13.84 -9.11 -12.23
C ARG A 212 12.66 -9.68 -11.48
N ALA A 213 11.52 -9.77 -12.18
CA ALA A 213 10.39 -10.59 -11.77
C ALA A 213 9.85 -11.34 -13.00
N GLY A 214 9.63 -12.65 -12.87
CA GLY A 214 9.04 -13.47 -13.93
C GLY A 214 7.61 -13.05 -14.24
N SER A 215 6.82 -12.83 -13.19
CA SER A 215 5.48 -12.23 -13.30
C SER A 215 5.07 -11.48 -12.05
N ILE A 216 4.20 -10.48 -12.19
CA ILE A 216 3.48 -9.84 -11.09
C ILE A 216 1.99 -9.94 -11.40
N ASN A 217 1.21 -10.50 -10.47
CA ASN A 217 -0.24 -10.62 -10.58
C ASN A 217 -0.88 -9.77 -9.49
N VAL A 218 -1.96 -9.06 -9.82
CA VAL A 218 -2.73 -8.22 -8.91
C VAL A 218 -4.19 -8.57 -9.06
N ASP A 219 -4.87 -8.81 -7.94
CA ASP A 219 -6.32 -8.96 -7.88
C ASP A 219 -6.87 -7.93 -6.91
N ALA A 220 -7.90 -7.21 -7.33
CA ALA A 220 -8.53 -6.17 -6.53
C ALA A 220 -10.06 -6.31 -6.56
N LYS A 221 -10.69 -6.10 -5.42
CA LYS A 221 -12.14 -6.10 -5.27
C LYS A 221 -12.59 -5.00 -4.33
N VAL A 222 -13.61 -4.25 -4.72
CA VAL A 222 -14.24 -3.22 -3.89
C VAL A 222 -15.74 -3.42 -3.94
N ASN A 223 -16.43 -3.43 -2.81
CA ASN A 223 -17.89 -3.47 -2.79
C ASN A 223 -18.47 -2.21 -2.16
N GLY A 224 -19.52 -1.70 -2.81
CA GLY A 224 -20.33 -0.59 -2.32
C GLY A 224 -19.62 0.76 -2.39
N LEU A 225 -18.70 0.98 -3.33
CA LEU A 225 -18.04 2.28 -3.49
C LEU A 225 -19.07 3.35 -3.91
N PRO A 226 -19.17 4.50 -3.22
CA PRO A 226 -20.13 5.57 -3.53
C PRO A 226 -19.65 6.41 -4.74
N ALA A 227 -19.54 5.79 -5.91
CA ALA A 227 -18.98 6.40 -7.11
C ALA A 227 -19.71 7.69 -7.52
N LYS A 228 -21.04 7.71 -7.39
CA LYS A 228 -21.85 8.90 -7.61
C LYS A 228 -21.45 10.06 -6.68
N GLN A 229 -21.40 9.81 -5.38
CA GLN A 229 -21.07 10.86 -4.40
C GLN A 229 -19.62 11.32 -4.54
N ILE A 230 -18.67 10.42 -4.83
CA ILE A 230 -17.27 10.79 -5.11
C ILE A 230 -17.20 11.73 -6.32
N ARG A 231 -17.93 11.42 -7.40
CA ARG A 231 -18.03 12.28 -8.58
C ARG A 231 -18.62 13.66 -8.23
N GLU A 232 -19.68 13.70 -7.42
CA GLU A 232 -20.29 14.95 -6.96
C GLU A 232 -19.34 15.77 -6.09
N MET A 233 -18.55 15.14 -5.21
CA MET A 233 -17.50 15.83 -4.44
C MET A 233 -16.43 16.43 -5.33
N VAL A 234 -15.97 15.69 -6.36
CA VAL A 234 -14.97 16.20 -7.30
C VAL A 234 -15.51 17.42 -8.06
N PHE A 235 -16.73 17.37 -8.58
CA PHE A 235 -17.33 18.52 -9.25
C PHE A 235 -17.54 19.69 -8.30
N PHE A 236 -17.99 19.43 -7.08
CA PHE A 236 -18.11 20.48 -6.07
C PHE A 236 -16.75 21.15 -5.82
N MET A 237 -15.69 20.39 -5.60
CA MET A 237 -14.35 20.95 -5.39
C MET A 237 -13.88 21.77 -6.59
N LEU A 238 -14.10 21.28 -7.81
CA LEU A 238 -13.76 21.97 -9.06
C LEU A 238 -14.51 23.29 -9.23
N ASP A 239 -15.80 23.32 -8.91
CA ASP A 239 -16.65 24.51 -9.05
C ASP A 239 -16.27 25.62 -8.04
N HIS A 240 -15.55 25.29 -6.96
CA HIS A 240 -15.19 26.21 -5.87
C HIS A 240 -13.66 26.36 -5.68
N LEU A 241 -12.82 25.92 -6.63
CA LEU A 241 -11.35 25.93 -6.48
C LEU A 241 -10.75 27.33 -6.23
N ASP A 242 -11.35 28.36 -6.81
CA ASP A 242 -10.86 29.74 -6.72
C ASP A 242 -11.45 30.50 -5.51
N GLU A 243 -12.37 29.87 -4.77
CA GLU A 243 -13.00 30.46 -3.60
C GLU A 243 -12.11 30.29 -2.37
N LYS A 244 -11.98 31.37 -1.58
CA LYS A 244 -11.14 31.35 -0.37
C LYS A 244 -11.81 30.65 0.81
N GLU A 245 -13.13 30.74 0.87
CA GLU A 245 -13.98 30.20 1.93
C GLU A 245 -15.28 29.74 1.27
N LEU A 246 -15.84 28.63 1.75
CA LEU A 246 -17.13 28.14 1.27
C LEU A 246 -18.26 28.94 1.91
N SER A 247 -19.33 29.18 1.17
CA SER A 247 -20.56 29.70 1.76
C SER A 247 -21.15 28.68 2.75
N SER A 248 -22.03 29.12 3.65
CA SER A 248 -22.74 28.19 4.55
C SER A 248 -23.58 27.16 3.77
N GLU A 249 -24.19 27.57 2.65
CA GLU A 249 -24.96 26.68 1.78
C GLU A 249 -24.07 25.61 1.13
N ASP A 250 -22.90 26.01 0.63
CA ASP A 250 -21.94 25.10 0.01
C ASP A 250 -21.29 24.16 1.03
N THR A 251 -21.07 24.65 2.25
CA THR A 251 -20.63 23.83 3.40
C THR A 251 -21.67 22.75 3.71
N ASP A 252 -22.95 23.09 3.78
CA ASP A 252 -24.03 22.12 4.03
C ASP A 252 -24.18 21.12 2.88
N LYS A 253 -23.98 21.58 1.63
CA LYS A 253 -24.03 20.75 0.43
C LYS A 253 -22.91 19.71 0.44
N ILE A 254 -21.66 20.09 0.66
CA ILE A 254 -20.55 19.12 0.69
C ILE A 254 -20.65 18.16 1.88
N LYS A 255 -21.12 18.63 3.04
CA LYS A 255 -21.43 17.76 4.20
C LYS A 255 -22.51 16.73 3.86
N THR A 256 -23.54 17.12 3.11
CA THR A 256 -24.59 16.20 2.66
C THR A 256 -24.02 15.13 1.72
N ILE A 257 -23.24 15.53 0.72
CA ILE A 257 -22.60 14.59 -0.22
C ILE A 257 -21.67 13.63 0.55
N ALA A 258 -20.88 14.15 1.48
CA ALA A 258 -19.98 13.34 2.31
C ALA A 258 -20.76 12.35 3.18
N LYS A 259 -21.85 12.78 3.83
CA LYS A 259 -22.71 11.92 4.64
C LYS A 259 -23.32 10.77 3.83
N GLU A 260 -23.78 11.05 2.61
CA GLU A 260 -24.31 10.01 1.71
C GLU A 260 -23.24 9.01 1.23
N ALA A 261 -21.98 9.45 1.17
CA ALA A 261 -20.87 8.59 0.80
C ALA A 261 -20.48 7.60 1.90
N PHE A 262 -20.77 7.88 3.18
CA PHE A 262 -20.47 6.94 4.27
C PHE A 262 -21.49 5.79 4.37
N PRO A 263 -21.03 4.56 4.66
CA PRO A 263 -19.61 4.15 4.73
C PRO A 263 -18.96 4.12 3.34
N LEU A 264 -17.68 4.46 3.24
CA LEU A 264 -16.99 4.58 1.94
C LEU A 264 -16.93 3.27 1.15
N LEU A 265 -16.93 2.13 1.85
CA LEU A 265 -16.95 0.79 1.25
C LEU A 265 -17.38 -0.24 2.30
N THR A 266 -17.80 -1.41 1.81
CA THR A 266 -18.12 -2.59 2.66
C THR A 266 -17.06 -3.69 2.54
N LEU A 267 -16.34 -3.69 1.43
CA LEU A 267 -15.21 -4.56 1.15
C LEU A 267 -14.20 -3.79 0.32
N PHE A 268 -12.94 -3.91 0.68
CA PHE A 268 -11.78 -3.66 -0.16
C PHE A 268 -10.86 -4.87 0.03
N SER A 269 -10.41 -5.47 -1.05
CA SER A 269 -9.44 -6.55 -1.01
C SER A 269 -8.46 -6.37 -2.16
N GLU A 270 -7.17 -6.49 -1.84
CA GLU A 270 -6.07 -6.42 -2.79
C GLU A 270 -5.11 -7.58 -2.51
N THR A 271 -4.71 -8.29 -3.55
CA THR A 271 -3.65 -9.31 -3.49
C THR A 271 -2.63 -9.01 -4.57
N ILE A 272 -1.35 -8.99 -4.22
CA ILE A 272 -0.24 -8.85 -5.16
C ILE A 272 0.66 -10.07 -5.01
N GLY A 273 0.85 -10.82 -6.08
CA GLY A 273 1.77 -11.96 -6.15
C GLY A 273 2.90 -11.71 -7.13
N VAL A 274 4.14 -11.77 -6.65
CA VAL A 274 5.37 -11.65 -7.44
C VAL A 274 6.02 -13.02 -7.54
N ASN A 275 6.21 -13.52 -8.77
CA ASN A 275 6.89 -14.78 -9.03
C ASN A 275 8.29 -14.52 -9.59
N ASP A 276 9.24 -15.37 -9.19
CA ASP A 276 10.63 -15.34 -9.63
C ASP A 276 11.29 -13.98 -9.42
N LEU A 277 11.14 -13.41 -8.21
CA LEU A 277 11.80 -12.16 -7.83
C LEU A 277 13.29 -12.41 -7.64
N SER A 278 14.13 -11.62 -8.28
CA SER A 278 15.58 -11.63 -8.04
C SER A 278 16.19 -10.25 -8.11
N VAL A 279 17.20 -10.03 -7.29
CA VAL A 279 18.08 -8.86 -7.28
C VAL A 279 19.49 -9.36 -7.43
N THR A 280 20.21 -8.88 -8.45
CA THR A 280 21.58 -9.28 -8.76
C THR A 280 22.47 -8.04 -8.81
N ASN A 281 23.62 -8.10 -8.17
CA ASN A 281 24.67 -7.07 -8.25
C ASN A 281 26.05 -7.73 -8.11
N GLU A 282 27.12 -6.94 -8.10
CA GLU A 282 28.49 -7.46 -7.92
C GLU A 282 28.71 -8.17 -6.57
N MET A 283 27.91 -7.85 -5.56
CA MET A 283 27.95 -8.44 -4.23
C MET A 283 27.14 -9.73 -4.12
N GLY A 284 26.47 -10.18 -5.17
CA GLY A 284 25.74 -11.45 -5.18
C GLY A 284 24.32 -11.36 -5.72
N LYS A 285 23.54 -12.41 -5.45
CA LYS A 285 22.17 -12.58 -5.91
C LYS A 285 21.25 -12.98 -4.77
N GLY A 286 20.16 -12.24 -4.59
CA GLY A 286 19.10 -12.59 -3.64
C GLY A 286 17.73 -12.61 -4.31
N GLY A 287 16.74 -13.25 -3.70
CA GLY A 287 15.40 -13.31 -4.25
C GLY A 287 14.46 -14.27 -3.54
N ALA A 288 13.29 -14.48 -4.14
CA ALA A 288 12.29 -15.45 -3.70
C ALA A 288 11.56 -16.02 -4.92
N LYS A 289 11.19 -17.31 -4.86
CA LYS A 289 10.41 -17.95 -5.93
C LYS A 289 9.00 -17.37 -6.01
N ALA A 290 8.40 -17.11 -4.86
CA ALA A 290 7.11 -16.45 -4.74
C ALA A 290 7.12 -15.48 -3.56
N PHE A 291 6.58 -14.29 -3.77
CA PHE A 291 6.30 -13.30 -2.74
C PHE A 291 4.85 -12.86 -2.92
N ASN A 292 4.05 -12.88 -1.85
CA ASN A 292 2.67 -12.43 -1.89
C ASN A 292 2.43 -11.39 -0.81
N TYR A 293 1.55 -10.45 -1.14
CA TYR A 293 1.01 -9.41 -0.29
C TYR A 293 -0.50 -9.48 -0.37
N ASN A 294 -1.19 -9.33 0.75
CA ASN A 294 -2.64 -9.20 0.78
C ASN A 294 -3.08 -8.12 1.76
N LEU A 295 -4.08 -7.36 1.36
CA LEU A 295 -4.73 -6.33 2.15
C LEU A 295 -6.25 -6.53 2.05
N ALA A 296 -6.95 -6.46 3.16
CA ALA A 296 -8.40 -6.57 3.21
C ALA A 296 -8.99 -5.60 4.23
N ILE A 297 -10.09 -4.93 3.85
CA ILE A 297 -10.92 -4.12 4.73
C ILE A 297 -12.35 -4.60 4.49
N GLU A 298 -12.96 -5.25 5.48
CA GLU A 298 -14.27 -5.89 5.30
C GLU A 298 -15.12 -5.87 6.56
N GLY A 299 -16.43 -5.86 6.38
CA GLY A 299 -17.40 -5.94 7.47
C GLY A 299 -18.41 -4.79 7.46
N PRO A 300 -19.35 -4.78 8.42
CA PRO A 300 -20.26 -3.65 8.60
C PRO A 300 -19.46 -2.42 9.09
N SER A 301 -19.97 -1.21 8.80
CA SER A 301 -19.26 0.03 9.08
C SER A 301 -18.97 0.30 10.56
N ASP A 302 -19.70 -0.34 11.46
CA ASP A 302 -19.54 -0.22 12.91
C ASP A 302 -18.65 -1.34 13.51
N ALA A 303 -18.23 -2.32 12.71
CA ALA A 303 -17.33 -3.39 13.12
C ALA A 303 -16.46 -3.88 11.94
N MET A 304 -15.78 -2.94 11.29
CA MET A 304 -14.86 -3.22 10.19
C MET A 304 -13.63 -4.00 10.67
N ARG A 305 -13.12 -4.87 9.80
CA ARG A 305 -11.87 -5.60 10.00
C ARG A 305 -10.84 -5.14 8.98
N PHE A 306 -9.72 -4.63 9.46
CA PHE A 306 -8.51 -4.44 8.65
C PHE A 306 -7.65 -5.70 8.76
N GLY A 307 -7.18 -6.23 7.63
CA GLY A 307 -6.32 -7.40 7.55
C GLY A 307 -5.18 -7.18 6.59
N PHE A 308 -3.98 -7.58 7.00
CA PHE A 308 -2.76 -7.49 6.22
C PHE A 308 -2.04 -8.83 6.28
N GLY A 309 -1.47 -9.26 5.15
CA GLY A 309 -0.58 -10.41 5.12
C GLY A 309 0.54 -10.26 4.11
N MET A 310 1.66 -10.91 4.42
CA MET A 310 2.77 -11.09 3.50
C MET A 310 3.30 -12.52 3.62
N ASN A 311 3.71 -13.13 2.52
CA ASN A 311 4.45 -14.38 2.56
C ASN A 311 5.52 -14.42 1.47
N ALA A 312 6.60 -15.15 1.75
CA ALA A 312 7.70 -15.38 0.83
C ALA A 312 8.10 -16.86 0.88
N GLN A 313 8.39 -17.43 -0.28
CA GLN A 313 8.71 -18.85 -0.45
C GLN A 313 9.98 -19.02 -1.27
N GLU A 314 10.78 -20.02 -0.89
CA GLU A 314 12.10 -20.30 -1.47
C GLU A 314 12.96 -19.04 -1.55
N ILE A 315 13.04 -18.33 -0.42
CA ILE A 315 13.94 -17.19 -0.25
C ILE A 315 15.37 -17.71 -0.41
N SER A 316 16.17 -16.99 -1.19
CA SER A 316 17.58 -17.32 -1.43
C SER A 316 18.44 -16.07 -1.36
N LEU A 317 19.65 -16.25 -0.85
CA LEU A 317 20.69 -15.23 -0.81
C LEU A 317 22.04 -15.91 -1.04
N ASP A 318 22.66 -15.59 -2.17
CA ASP A 318 24.00 -16.02 -2.54
C ASP A 318 24.90 -14.78 -2.57
N THR A 319 25.72 -14.61 -1.54
CA THR A 319 26.64 -13.48 -1.41
C THR A 319 27.92 -13.90 -0.68
N PRO A 320 29.11 -13.48 -1.12
CA PRO A 320 30.36 -13.72 -0.40
C PRO A 320 30.41 -12.99 0.95
N LEU A 321 29.49 -12.04 1.21
CA LEU A 321 29.39 -11.35 2.50
C LEU A 321 28.74 -12.20 3.59
N MET A 322 27.98 -13.23 3.22
CA MET A 322 27.29 -14.10 4.16
C MET A 322 28.27 -15.19 4.62
N PRO A 323 28.65 -15.23 5.91
CA PRO A 323 29.54 -16.28 6.38
C PRO A 323 28.82 -17.63 6.29
N ALA A 324 29.50 -18.64 5.74
CA ALA A 324 28.90 -19.93 5.39
C ALA A 324 28.22 -20.64 6.57
N ASN A 325 28.69 -20.42 7.80
CA ASN A 325 28.14 -21.00 9.00
C ASN A 325 26.75 -20.43 9.37
N TYR A 326 26.41 -19.20 8.97
CA TYR A 326 25.08 -18.61 9.20
C TYR A 326 24.07 -18.88 8.08
N ALA A 327 24.53 -19.37 6.91
CA ALA A 327 23.67 -19.56 5.74
C ALA A 327 22.46 -20.48 6.03
N THR A 328 22.63 -21.51 6.86
CA THR A 328 21.57 -22.47 7.20
C THR A 328 20.44 -21.88 8.07
N PHE A 329 20.69 -20.72 8.71
CA PHE A 329 19.70 -19.98 9.50
C PHE A 329 18.89 -18.98 8.68
N MET A 330 19.26 -18.75 7.41
CA MET A 330 18.48 -17.89 6.54
C MET A 330 17.08 -18.50 6.34
N PRO A 331 16.01 -17.74 6.58
CA PRO A 331 14.66 -18.24 6.30
C PRO A 331 14.55 -18.56 4.81
N THR A 332 14.05 -19.76 4.48
CA THR A 332 13.61 -20.14 3.13
C THR A 332 12.14 -19.81 2.93
N ASN A 333 11.36 -19.71 4.01
CA ASN A 333 9.95 -19.35 3.99
C ASN A 333 9.62 -18.41 5.14
N PHE A 334 8.73 -17.46 4.85
CA PHE A 334 8.20 -16.51 5.82
C PHE A 334 6.71 -16.27 5.54
N ASP A 335 5.89 -16.16 6.57
CA ASP A 335 4.47 -15.81 6.49
C ASP A 335 4.16 -14.93 7.69
N PHE A 336 3.55 -13.77 7.45
CA PHE A 336 3.14 -12.85 8.50
C PHE A 336 1.76 -12.33 8.16
N GLN A 337 0.84 -12.46 9.09
CA GLN A 337 -0.53 -11.99 9.00
C GLN A 337 -0.89 -11.24 10.27
N VAL A 338 -1.49 -10.08 10.11
CA VAL A 338 -1.99 -9.23 11.19
C VAL A 338 -3.37 -8.71 10.83
N ALA A 339 -4.24 -8.57 11.81
CA ALA A 339 -5.55 -7.99 11.62
C ALA A 339 -5.99 -7.14 12.81
N VAL A 340 -6.77 -6.11 12.54
CA VAL A 340 -7.39 -5.23 13.52
C VAL A 340 -8.91 -5.29 13.29
N PRO A 341 -9.64 -6.15 14.02
CA PRO A 341 -11.09 -6.22 13.93
C PRO A 341 -11.78 -5.10 14.72
N ASN A 342 -13.11 -5.00 14.54
CA ASN A 342 -14.01 -4.15 15.34
C ASN A 342 -13.73 -2.65 15.27
N LEU A 343 -13.28 -2.17 14.11
CA LEU A 343 -13.12 -0.74 13.84
C LEU A 343 -14.49 -0.08 13.58
N ASP A 344 -14.80 0.97 14.33
CA ASP A 344 -16.08 1.69 14.28
C ASP A 344 -16.02 2.92 13.37
N PHE A 345 -15.98 2.69 12.06
CA PHE A 345 -15.98 3.74 11.04
C PHE A 345 -17.31 4.52 10.99
N ALA A 346 -18.41 3.93 11.46
CA ALA A 346 -19.70 4.60 11.56
C ALA A 346 -19.64 5.76 12.57
N SER A 347 -19.10 5.51 13.77
CA SER A 347 -18.92 6.52 14.81
C SER A 347 -17.91 7.59 14.38
N PHE A 348 -16.79 7.18 13.78
CA PHE A 348 -15.80 8.09 13.22
C PHE A 348 -16.41 9.02 12.15
N GLY A 349 -17.21 8.48 11.22
CA GLY A 349 -17.88 9.26 10.18
C GLY A 349 -18.88 10.28 10.74
N ASN A 350 -19.66 9.90 11.76
CA ASN A 350 -20.61 10.81 12.40
C ASN A 350 -19.91 12.00 13.06
N ASP A 351 -18.81 11.76 13.77
CA ASP A 351 -18.03 12.81 14.43
C ASP A 351 -17.34 13.71 13.39
N LEU A 352 -16.84 13.15 12.28
CA LEU A 352 -16.24 13.91 11.19
C LEU A 352 -17.24 14.89 10.57
N MET A 353 -18.51 14.48 10.42
CA MET A 353 -19.56 15.35 9.88
C MET A 353 -19.99 16.45 10.86
N ALA A 354 -19.70 16.30 12.16
CA ALA A 354 -20.00 17.31 13.18
C ALA A 354 -18.95 18.45 13.22
N VAL A 355 -17.79 18.28 12.58
CA VAL A 355 -16.75 19.31 12.50
C VAL A 355 -17.21 20.47 11.59
N ASP A 356 -16.92 21.71 11.99
CA ASP A 356 -17.05 22.86 11.10
C ASP A 356 -15.84 22.92 10.16
N PHE A 357 -16.08 22.89 8.85
CA PHE A 357 -15.02 22.90 7.85
C PHE A 357 -14.43 24.29 7.60
N ASN A 358 -15.07 25.35 8.11
CA ASN A 358 -14.54 26.71 8.06
C ASN A 358 -13.67 27.06 9.28
N ASP A 359 -13.72 26.24 10.34
CA ASP A 359 -12.85 26.41 11.50
C ASP A 359 -11.44 25.93 11.19
N LYS A 360 -10.43 26.65 11.71
CA LYS A 360 -9.05 26.16 11.72
C LYS A 360 -9.01 24.89 12.55
N ALA A 361 -8.82 23.75 11.90
CA ALA A 361 -8.71 22.45 12.55
C ALA A 361 -7.70 22.54 13.72
N PRO A 362 -8.12 22.33 14.98
CA PRO A 362 -7.18 22.24 16.08
C PRO A 362 -6.25 21.05 15.83
N GLU A 363 -4.93 21.24 15.99
CA GLU A 363 -3.90 20.21 15.75
C GLU A 363 -4.15 18.89 16.51
N LYS A 364 -4.92 18.95 17.61
CA LYS A 364 -5.26 17.79 18.46
C LYS A 364 -6.51 17.01 18.03
N THR A 365 -7.21 17.43 16.97
CA THR A 365 -8.44 16.74 16.52
C THR A 365 -8.15 15.37 15.92
N GLY A 366 -7.06 15.20 15.18
CA GLY A 366 -6.78 13.93 14.49
C GLY A 366 -6.62 12.71 15.41
N GLU A 367 -5.89 12.86 16.52
CA GLU A 367 -5.65 11.77 17.47
C GLU A 367 -6.92 11.40 18.25
N GLU A 368 -7.64 12.40 18.76
CA GLU A 368 -8.91 12.19 19.46
C GLU A 368 -9.99 11.59 18.54
N MET A 369 -9.99 11.98 17.27
CA MET A 369 -10.86 11.39 16.25
C MET A 369 -10.44 9.95 15.94
N ALA A 370 -9.15 9.65 15.83
CA ALA A 370 -8.68 8.29 15.58
C ALA A 370 -9.05 7.33 16.73
N LYS A 371 -9.05 7.81 17.99
CA LYS A 371 -9.51 7.02 19.14
C LYS A 371 -10.96 6.54 18.99
N LYS A 372 -11.81 7.24 18.22
CA LYS A 372 -13.21 6.86 17.96
C LYS A 372 -13.37 5.62 17.08
N LEU A 373 -12.32 5.23 16.34
CA LEU A 373 -12.34 3.96 15.61
C LEU A 373 -12.37 2.75 16.55
N PHE A 374 -11.97 2.92 17.82
CA PHE A 374 -11.90 1.84 18.80
C PHE A 374 -13.11 1.91 19.71
N ARG A 375 -14.08 1.02 19.46
CA ARG A 375 -15.29 0.90 20.29
C ARG A 375 -14.92 0.69 21.75
N ASP A 376 -15.52 1.48 22.64
CA ASP A 376 -15.22 1.51 24.08
C ASP A 376 -13.74 1.79 24.43
N GLY A 377 -12.98 2.37 23.49
CA GLY A 377 -11.54 2.60 23.62
C GLY A 377 -10.70 1.32 23.57
N LEU A 378 -11.24 0.20 23.08
CA LEU A 378 -10.54 -1.08 23.02
C LEU A 378 -9.92 -1.32 21.64
N LEU A 379 -8.60 -1.49 21.62
CA LEU A 379 -7.86 -1.97 20.46
C LEU A 379 -7.67 -3.48 20.58
N LYS A 380 -8.11 -4.21 19.56
CA LYS A 380 -7.80 -5.62 19.39
C LYS A 380 -6.90 -5.79 18.18
N VAL A 381 -5.79 -6.50 18.36
CA VAL A 381 -4.88 -6.90 17.27
C VAL A 381 -4.78 -8.41 17.28
N GLU A 382 -4.98 -9.03 16.13
CA GLU A 382 -4.83 -10.46 15.91
C GLU A 382 -3.61 -10.71 15.05
N PHE A 383 -2.86 -11.77 15.37
CA PHE A 383 -1.79 -12.31 14.56
C PHE A 383 -2.21 -13.72 14.13
N PRO A 384 -3.02 -13.87 13.06
CA PRO A 384 -3.52 -15.17 12.63
C PRO A 384 -2.40 -16.16 12.30
N LYS A 385 -1.25 -15.65 11.84
CA LYS A 385 -0.09 -16.46 11.52
C LYS A 385 1.18 -15.62 11.48
N ILE A 386 2.21 -16.06 12.18
CA ILE A 386 3.60 -15.67 11.95
C ILE A 386 4.38 -16.97 11.83
N SER A 387 5.02 -17.23 10.70
CA SER A 387 5.85 -18.42 10.54
C SER A 387 7.16 -18.09 9.87
N ALA A 388 8.22 -18.74 10.33
CA ALA A 388 9.54 -18.67 9.71
C ALA A 388 10.13 -20.07 9.68
N LYS A 389 10.70 -20.43 8.53
CA LYS A 389 11.35 -21.72 8.33
C LYS A 389 12.70 -21.52 7.65
N SER A 390 13.70 -22.23 8.13
CA SER A 390 15.02 -22.41 7.52
C SER A 390 15.39 -23.89 7.47
N ASP A 391 16.65 -24.20 7.19
CA ASP A 391 17.16 -25.55 7.31
C ASP A 391 17.25 -26.03 8.77
N VAL A 392 17.37 -25.12 9.75
CA VAL A 392 17.63 -25.47 11.15
C VAL A 392 16.55 -25.05 12.14
N TYR A 393 15.53 -24.32 11.70
CA TYR A 393 14.34 -24.03 12.51
C TYR A 393 13.07 -24.03 11.66
N ASP A 394 11.94 -24.30 12.31
CA ASP A 394 10.60 -24.21 11.75
C ASP A 394 9.67 -23.82 12.91
N VAL A 395 9.20 -22.56 12.89
CA VAL A 395 8.45 -21.94 13.98
C VAL A 395 7.17 -21.34 13.42
N ASP A 396 6.05 -21.63 14.08
CA ASP A 396 4.73 -21.04 13.86
C ASP A 396 4.27 -20.32 15.13
N MET A 397 3.65 -19.15 14.99
CA MET A 397 3.03 -18.40 16.07
C MET A 397 1.66 -17.89 15.65
N THR A 398 0.71 -17.98 16.57
CA THR A 398 -0.60 -17.30 16.46
C THR A 398 -0.85 -16.53 17.74
N GLY A 399 -1.55 -15.40 17.69
CA GLY A 399 -1.88 -14.69 18.92
C GLY A 399 -2.91 -13.59 18.74
N LYS A 400 -3.28 -12.99 19.88
CA LYS A 400 -4.12 -11.81 19.96
C LYS A 400 -3.64 -10.92 21.11
N ILE A 401 -3.72 -9.62 20.91
CA ILE A 401 -3.48 -8.59 21.92
C ILE A 401 -4.75 -7.77 22.00
N GLU A 402 -5.20 -7.49 23.22
CA GLU A 402 -6.32 -6.59 23.48
C GLU A 402 -5.92 -5.60 24.56
N GLY A 403 -6.06 -4.31 24.31
CA GLY A 403 -5.73 -3.27 25.28
C GLY A 403 -6.53 -2.01 25.07
N ARG A 404 -6.49 -1.11 26.05
CA ARG A 404 -7.13 0.20 25.91
C ARG A 404 -6.22 1.19 25.17
N VAL A 405 -6.81 2.09 24.39
CA VAL A 405 -6.07 3.13 23.66
C VAL A 405 -5.75 4.37 24.49
N ASP A 406 -6.32 4.47 25.70
CA ASP A 406 -6.11 5.59 26.62
C ASP A 406 -5.10 5.30 27.74
N THR A 407 -4.56 4.08 27.81
CA THR A 407 -3.53 3.69 28.79
C THR A 407 -2.63 2.58 28.26
N GLU A 408 -1.34 2.64 28.59
CA GLU A 408 -0.36 1.62 28.21
C GLU A 408 -0.36 0.40 29.15
N LYS A 409 -0.98 0.51 30.33
CA LYS A 409 -0.92 -0.51 31.40
C LYS A 409 -2.07 -1.52 31.37
N ASP A 410 -3.14 -1.24 30.62
CA ASP A 410 -4.32 -2.12 30.56
C ASP A 410 -4.35 -2.90 29.24
N TYR A 411 -3.66 -4.03 29.21
CA TYR A 411 -3.66 -4.95 28.07
C TYR A 411 -3.63 -6.43 28.50
N SER A 412 -4.05 -7.28 27.58
CA SER A 412 -3.95 -8.73 27.68
C SER A 412 -3.40 -9.31 26.39
N MET A 413 -2.75 -10.45 26.49
CA MET A 413 -2.21 -11.17 25.33
C MET A 413 -2.47 -12.66 25.49
N GLU A 414 -2.85 -13.30 24.39
CA GLU A 414 -2.77 -14.75 24.25
C GLU A 414 -1.94 -15.07 23.01
N ALA A 415 -0.97 -15.97 23.14
CA ALA A 415 -0.16 -16.43 22.02
C ALA A 415 0.11 -17.93 22.14
N THR A 416 0.13 -18.62 21.01
CA THR A 416 0.60 -20.00 20.90
C THR A 416 1.82 -20.01 19.98
N ILE A 417 2.94 -20.51 20.47
CA ILE A 417 4.16 -20.75 19.70
C ILE A 417 4.33 -22.26 19.52
N LEU A 418 4.62 -22.69 18.30
CA LEU A 418 4.92 -24.06 17.93
C LEU A 418 6.30 -24.09 17.26
N ALA A 419 7.17 -24.99 17.68
CA ALA A 419 8.46 -25.22 17.04
C ALA A 419 8.62 -26.70 16.68
N ARG A 420 8.99 -26.99 15.43
CA ARG A 420 9.40 -28.32 14.98
C ARG A 420 10.90 -28.47 15.12
N ASP A 421 11.35 -29.67 15.48
CA ASP A 421 12.76 -30.03 15.57
C ASP A 421 13.63 -29.05 16.37
N LEU A 422 13.12 -28.52 17.49
CA LEU A 422 13.83 -27.51 18.31
C LEU A 422 15.24 -27.98 18.74
N ASP A 423 15.43 -29.29 18.94
CA ASP A 423 16.75 -29.88 19.22
C ASP A 423 17.75 -29.67 18.09
N LYS A 424 17.29 -29.72 16.82
CA LYS A 424 18.10 -29.39 15.65
C LYS A 424 18.52 -27.92 15.70
N THR A 425 17.60 -27.02 16.06
CA THR A 425 17.92 -25.59 16.22
C THR A 425 18.97 -25.38 17.31
N ILE A 426 18.79 -26.00 18.48
CA ILE A 426 19.74 -25.91 19.60
C ILE A 426 21.12 -26.40 19.16
N ALA A 427 21.20 -27.56 18.53
CA ALA A 427 22.47 -28.13 18.06
C ALA A 427 23.16 -27.21 17.02
N ALA A 428 22.40 -26.61 16.11
CA ALA A 428 22.94 -25.67 15.14
C ALA A 428 23.51 -24.40 15.80
N VAL A 429 22.82 -23.85 16.80
CA VAL A 429 23.31 -22.67 17.55
C VAL A 429 24.56 -23.03 18.38
N GLN A 430 24.60 -24.22 18.97
CA GLN A 430 25.79 -24.71 19.68
C GLN A 430 27.00 -24.90 18.75
N GLU A 431 26.77 -25.34 17.51
CA GLU A 431 27.84 -25.45 16.52
C GLU A 431 28.39 -24.06 16.16
N LEU A 432 27.50 -23.09 15.93
CA LEU A 432 27.89 -21.70 15.72
C LEU A 432 28.66 -21.12 16.91
N ALA A 433 28.27 -21.49 18.13
CA ALA A 433 28.89 -21.01 19.36
C ALA A 433 30.37 -21.40 19.52
N LYS A 434 30.85 -22.39 18.74
CA LYS A 434 32.28 -22.73 18.67
C LYS A 434 33.11 -21.65 17.98
N THR A 435 32.50 -20.92 17.05
CA THR A 435 33.12 -19.82 16.29
C THR A 435 32.72 -18.44 16.80
N ASP A 436 31.57 -18.35 17.47
CA ASP A 436 31.01 -17.11 18.03
C ASP A 436 30.57 -17.36 19.49
N PRO A 437 31.45 -17.15 20.49
CA PRO A 437 31.20 -17.52 21.87
C PRO A 437 29.96 -16.89 22.51
N ASP A 438 29.49 -15.74 22.01
CA ASP A 438 28.30 -15.05 22.53
C ASP A 438 27.02 -15.88 22.31
N LEU A 439 27.02 -16.76 21.30
CA LEU A 439 25.90 -17.68 21.02
C LEU A 439 25.76 -18.82 22.05
N ASN A 440 26.74 -19.02 22.93
CA ASN A 440 26.57 -19.97 24.05
C ASN A 440 25.41 -19.55 24.95
N GLN A 441 25.29 -18.26 25.26
CA GLN A 441 24.19 -17.75 26.09
C GLN A 441 22.84 -17.93 25.39
N VAL A 442 22.80 -17.73 24.06
CA VAL A 442 21.61 -17.95 23.24
C VAL A 442 21.19 -19.42 23.29
N SER A 443 22.13 -20.36 23.09
CA SER A 443 21.83 -21.79 23.17
C SER A 443 21.28 -22.20 24.55
N PHE A 444 21.92 -21.75 25.65
CA PHE A 444 21.42 -22.01 26.99
C PHE A 444 20.02 -21.40 27.22
N GLY A 445 19.78 -20.20 26.70
CA GLY A 445 18.46 -19.56 26.72
C GLY A 445 17.39 -20.42 26.04
N ILE A 446 17.65 -20.92 24.83
CA ILE A 446 16.71 -21.78 24.10
C ILE A 446 16.46 -23.08 24.86
N MET A 447 17.48 -23.68 25.48
CA MET A 447 17.31 -24.87 26.32
C MET A 447 16.42 -24.61 27.55
N MET A 448 16.60 -23.46 28.21
CA MET A 448 15.73 -23.07 29.33
C MET A 448 14.28 -22.88 28.86
N VAL A 449 14.06 -22.20 27.73
CA VAL A 449 12.72 -22.01 27.13
C VAL A 449 12.09 -23.35 26.75
N LYS A 450 12.86 -24.28 26.18
CA LYS A 450 12.41 -25.66 25.89
C LYS A 450 11.90 -26.37 27.14
N GLY A 451 12.49 -26.12 28.31
CA GLY A 451 12.05 -26.69 29.59
C GLY A 451 10.59 -26.36 29.96
N PHE A 452 10.04 -25.26 29.44
CA PHE A 452 8.65 -24.86 29.64
C PHE A 452 7.68 -25.39 28.55
N ALA A 453 8.20 -26.02 27.50
CA ALA A 453 7.39 -26.50 26.39
C ALA A 453 6.56 -27.74 26.76
N LYS A 454 5.35 -27.83 26.21
CA LYS A 454 4.64 -29.11 26.06
C LYS A 454 5.09 -29.74 24.74
N THR A 455 5.06 -31.07 24.67
CA THR A 455 5.26 -31.79 23.40
C THR A 455 3.90 -32.20 22.86
N ASP A 456 3.54 -31.70 21.68
CA ASP A 456 2.34 -32.10 20.96
C ASP A 456 2.47 -33.55 20.45
N PRO A 457 1.35 -34.24 20.13
CA PRO A 457 1.37 -35.63 19.66
C PRO A 457 2.22 -35.87 18.40
N ASP A 458 2.45 -34.83 17.60
CA ASP A 458 3.29 -34.85 16.40
C ASP A 458 4.77 -34.49 16.67
N GLY A 459 5.15 -34.34 17.94
CA GLY A 459 6.52 -34.08 18.38
C GLY A 459 6.90 -32.60 18.46
N ARG A 460 5.99 -31.67 18.15
CA ARG A 460 6.27 -30.23 18.22
C ARG A 460 6.39 -29.74 19.66
N SER A 461 7.31 -28.79 19.89
CA SER A 461 7.37 -28.04 21.15
C SER A 461 6.34 -26.91 21.11
N ARG A 462 5.49 -26.82 22.13
CA ARG A 462 4.36 -25.89 22.22
C ARG A 462 4.44 -25.03 23.49
N TRP A 463 4.21 -23.74 23.32
CA TRP A 463 4.02 -22.79 24.41
C TRP A 463 2.73 -22.01 24.20
N ASP A 464 1.78 -22.19 25.11
CA ASP A 464 0.60 -21.32 25.22
C ASP A 464 0.89 -20.23 26.25
N ILE A 465 1.11 -19.01 25.79
CA ILE A 465 1.47 -17.84 26.61
C ILE A 465 0.20 -17.00 26.83
N SER A 466 -0.05 -16.65 28.08
CA SER A 466 -1.12 -15.71 28.44
C SER A 466 -0.56 -14.61 29.34
N VAL A 467 -0.86 -13.37 29.00
CA VAL A 467 -0.61 -12.18 29.82
C VAL A 467 -1.95 -11.59 30.22
N SER A 468 -2.18 -11.49 31.53
CA SER A 468 -3.40 -10.92 32.10
C SER A 468 -3.25 -9.40 32.29
N ARG A 469 -4.38 -8.69 32.41
CA ARG A 469 -4.43 -7.22 32.58
C ARG A 469 -3.75 -6.71 33.87
N ASP A 470 -3.54 -7.59 34.83
CA ASP A 470 -2.77 -7.31 36.05
C ASP A 470 -1.26 -7.55 35.88
N GLY A 471 -0.79 -7.84 34.66
CA GLY A 471 0.62 -8.09 34.36
C GLY A 471 1.12 -9.49 34.68
N ALA A 472 0.25 -10.39 35.17
CA ALA A 472 0.60 -11.78 35.41
C ALA A 472 0.85 -12.53 34.09
N VAL A 473 1.87 -13.39 34.07
CA VAL A 473 2.26 -14.18 32.89
C VAL A 473 2.21 -15.66 33.19
N THR A 474 1.52 -16.41 32.33
CA THR A 474 1.50 -17.86 32.38
C THR A 474 2.00 -18.46 31.08
N VAL A 475 2.67 -19.61 31.19
CA VAL A 475 3.09 -20.43 30.05
C VAL A 475 2.56 -21.83 30.29
N ASN A 476 1.78 -22.35 29.34
CA ASN A 476 1.17 -23.67 29.41
C ASN A 476 0.28 -23.90 30.67
N GLY A 477 -0.23 -22.81 31.25
CA GLY A 477 -1.01 -22.78 32.49
C GLY A 477 -0.18 -22.64 33.78
N GLN A 478 1.16 -22.62 33.69
CA GLN A 478 2.05 -22.39 34.83
C GLN A 478 2.39 -20.91 34.95
N MET A 479 2.25 -20.34 36.14
CA MET A 479 2.59 -18.94 36.41
C MET A 479 4.11 -18.77 36.43
N VAL A 480 4.61 -17.89 35.56
CA VAL A 480 6.04 -17.53 35.43
C VAL A 480 6.31 -16.16 36.05
N LYS A 481 5.32 -15.26 36.02
CA LYS A 481 5.33 -13.95 36.68
C LYS A 481 3.97 -13.72 37.36
N GLY A 482 3.98 -13.28 38.61
CA GLY A 482 2.76 -12.86 39.32
C GLY A 482 2.24 -11.49 38.85
N PRO A 483 1.09 -11.04 39.38
CA PRO A 483 0.56 -9.72 39.10
C PRO A 483 1.55 -8.61 39.46
N ASP A 484 1.54 -7.52 38.70
CA ASP A 484 2.28 -6.31 39.01
C ASP A 484 1.75 -5.70 40.33
N ALA A 485 2.67 -5.17 41.13
CA ALA A 485 2.28 -4.51 42.37
C ALA A 485 1.43 -3.27 42.05
N PRO A 486 0.37 -2.98 42.83
CA PRO A 486 -0.40 -1.76 42.62
C PRO A 486 0.52 -0.55 42.72
N ASP A 487 0.41 0.38 41.76
CA ASP A 487 1.17 1.64 41.72
C ASP A 487 1.04 2.36 43.07
N GLN A 488 2.06 2.25 43.94
CA GLN A 488 2.20 3.10 45.11
C GLN A 488 2.87 4.39 44.66
N ASP A 489 2.09 5.33 44.12
CA ASP A 489 2.58 6.69 43.92
C ASP A 489 2.29 7.54 45.16
N GLN A 490 3.39 7.95 45.81
CA GLN A 490 3.58 9.12 46.69
C GLN A 490 2.70 9.26 47.95
N GLY A 491 3.28 8.92 49.10
CA GLY A 491 2.80 9.42 50.38
C GLY A 491 3.56 8.89 51.59
N LEU A 492 4.32 9.79 52.22
CA LEU A 492 4.82 9.76 53.60
C LEU A 492 6.17 9.04 53.82
N GLU A 493 7.25 9.83 53.78
CA GLU A 493 8.36 9.64 54.72
C GLU A 493 7.79 9.66 56.15
N PRO A 494 8.06 8.66 56.99
CA PRO A 494 7.95 8.81 58.43
C PRO A 494 9.29 9.31 58.96
N ASP A 495 9.32 10.58 59.35
CA ASP A 495 10.27 11.07 60.35
C ASP A 495 10.10 10.25 61.64
N GLN A 496 11.11 9.45 61.99
CA GLN A 496 11.40 9.11 63.39
C GLN A 496 12.91 9.06 63.62
N GLU A 497 13.41 10.15 64.21
CA GLU A 497 14.58 10.14 65.08
C GLU A 497 14.35 9.21 66.28
N GLN A 498 15.32 8.36 66.62
CA GLN A 498 15.80 8.28 68.01
C GLN A 498 17.18 7.57 68.13
N GLU A 499 18.01 8.23 68.93
CA GLU A 499 19.40 7.97 69.30
C GLU A 499 19.64 6.64 70.05
N GLN A 500 20.84 6.06 69.91
CA GLN A 500 21.85 5.97 70.99
C GLN A 500 23.02 5.02 70.64
N GLY A 501 24.25 5.54 70.79
CA GLY A 501 25.34 4.81 71.44
C GLY A 501 26.60 4.43 70.62
N GLN A 502 27.63 5.29 70.72
CA GLN A 502 29.07 4.98 70.95
C GLN A 502 29.79 4.00 69.98
N ASP A 503 31.00 4.23 69.46
CA ASP A 503 32.12 5.10 69.86
C ASP A 503 33.17 5.12 68.73
N ALA A 504 34.07 6.12 68.81
CA ALA A 504 35.44 6.20 68.28
C ALA A 504 35.70 6.79 66.86
N VAL A 505 36.02 8.09 66.88
CA VAL A 505 36.89 8.87 65.98
C VAL A 505 38.36 8.65 66.47
N PRO A 506 39.44 8.64 65.64
CA PRO A 506 39.77 9.74 64.75
C PRO A 506 40.38 9.47 63.36
N ALA A 507 40.26 10.52 62.56
CA ALA A 507 40.68 10.76 61.17
C ALA A 507 42.21 11.04 61.03
N PRO A 508 42.68 11.68 59.93
CA PRO A 508 42.94 11.22 58.55
C PRO A 508 44.45 11.44 58.20
N PRO A 509 44.98 11.40 56.95
CA PRO A 509 44.80 12.54 56.00
C PRO A 509 44.99 12.28 54.47
N GLN A 510 44.43 13.22 53.70
CA GLN A 510 44.97 13.89 52.51
C GLN A 510 44.99 13.21 51.11
N GLN A 511 44.11 13.78 50.27
CA GLN A 511 44.20 14.04 48.81
C GLN A 511 45.57 14.56 48.31
N PRO A 512 45.83 14.68 47.00
CA PRO A 512 44.90 14.77 45.86
C PRO A 512 44.60 13.46 45.12
#